data_AF-A0A2V7EUP8-F1
#
_entry.id   AF-A0A2V7EUP8-F1
#
_cell.length_a   1.000
_cell.length_b   1.000
_cell.length_c   1.000
_cell.angle_alpha   90.00
_cell.angle_beta   90.00
_cell.angle_gamma   90.00
#
_symmetry.space_group_name_H-M   'P 1'
#
loop_
_entity.id
_entity.type
_entity.pdbx_description
1 polymer ?
#
loop_
_entity_poly.entity_id
_entity_poly.type
_entity_poly.pdbx_seq_one_letter_code
_entity_poly.pdbx_strand_id
1 'polypeptide(L)'
;HPEAAKFVEWYDPIAIDSEHDYEPVWQKLRELRIAPSFHNGARSILLRNSPSNFCYNHIGHFASASEAMAKAIFFGGVTRRYPELNFAFLEGGVGWACSLYADLIGHWEKRNQGLDDNGNGTGGVEDLDDYFRCKITRKEDIRDLFVPRFYFGCEADDPINAWAFNRKANPMGARLNAIFSSDIGHMDVPDMTEVLPEAYELVEHGLLSDDDFREFMFANAVRFWGEVNPDFFKGTVVEKQAAEVLARPTR
;
A
#
# COMPACT_ATOMS: atom_id res chain seq x y z
N HIS A 1 -36.25 4.37 6.81
CA HIS A 1 -36.22 5.70 6.19
C HIS A 1 -35.19 5.71 5.07
N PRO A 2 -35.57 5.68 3.78
CA PRO A 2 -34.62 5.70 2.65
C PRO A 2 -33.72 6.94 2.67
N GLU A 3 -34.27 8.08 3.09
CA GLU A 3 -33.54 9.34 3.32
C GLU A 3 -32.46 9.24 4.41
N ALA A 4 -32.55 8.26 5.33
CA ALA A 4 -31.56 8.04 6.38
C ALA A 4 -30.47 7.05 5.96
N ALA A 5 -30.71 6.21 4.94
CA ALA A 5 -29.76 5.19 4.50
C ALA A 5 -28.44 5.78 3.97
N LYS A 6 -28.50 6.96 3.32
CA LYS A 6 -27.32 7.73 2.89
C LYS A 6 -26.44 8.24 4.04
N PHE A 7 -26.92 8.17 5.28
CA PHE A 7 -26.19 8.55 6.50
C PHE A 7 -25.80 7.34 7.35
N VAL A 8 -26.13 6.12 6.90
CA VAL A 8 -25.84 4.84 7.59
C VAL A 8 -25.24 3.87 6.58
N GLU A 9 -24.20 4.32 5.89
CA GLU A 9 -23.40 3.47 5.01
C GLU A 9 -22.02 3.33 5.63
N TRP A 10 -21.66 2.11 5.99
CA TRP A 10 -20.34 1.74 6.46
C TRP A 10 -19.71 0.84 5.40
N TYR A 11 -18.48 1.15 5.03
CA TYR A 11 -17.70 0.38 4.08
C TYR A 11 -16.74 -0.50 4.85
N ASP A 12 -16.85 -1.81 4.69
CA ASP A 12 -15.92 -2.77 5.29
C ASP A 12 -14.58 -2.72 4.54
N PRO A 13 -13.50 -2.20 5.15
CA PRO A 13 -12.19 -2.18 4.53
C PRO A 13 -11.49 -3.54 4.66
N ILE A 14 -12.17 -4.58 5.16
CA ILE A 14 -11.62 -5.90 5.49
C ILE A 14 -10.67 -5.81 6.70
N ALA A 15 -10.61 -6.86 7.53
CA ALA A 15 -9.77 -6.97 8.74
C ALA A 15 -10.27 -6.22 9.99
N ILE A 16 -9.85 -4.96 10.23
CA ILE A 16 -10.18 -4.29 11.51
C ILE A 16 -11.67 -3.95 11.58
N ASP A 17 -12.31 -4.33 12.69
CA ASP A 17 -13.71 -4.04 13.02
C ASP A 17 -14.76 -4.49 11.98
N SER A 18 -14.40 -5.46 11.13
CA SER A 18 -15.35 -6.11 10.23
C SER A 18 -16.35 -6.99 10.99
N GLU A 19 -17.59 -7.04 10.48
CA GLU A 19 -18.60 -8.02 10.93
C GLU A 19 -18.22 -9.47 10.56
N HIS A 20 -17.29 -9.65 9.61
CA HIS A 20 -16.83 -10.95 9.16
C HIS A 20 -15.44 -11.30 9.71
N ASP A 21 -15.25 -12.56 10.08
CA ASP A 21 -13.94 -13.09 10.40
C ASP A 21 -13.16 -13.42 9.12
N TYR A 22 -12.18 -12.57 8.78
CA TYR A 22 -11.29 -12.77 7.64
C TYR A 22 -10.06 -13.62 7.95
N GLU A 23 -9.88 -14.10 9.19
CA GLU A 23 -8.76 -14.98 9.54
C GLU A 23 -8.67 -16.22 8.62
N PRO A 24 -9.76 -16.93 8.26
CA PRO A 24 -9.69 -18.04 7.30
C PRO A 24 -9.16 -17.64 5.93
N VAL A 25 -9.40 -16.39 5.49
CA VAL A 25 -8.89 -15.87 4.21
C VAL A 25 -7.38 -15.69 4.28
N TRP A 26 -6.87 -15.05 5.34
CA TRP A 26 -5.43 -14.86 5.54
C TRP A 26 -4.68 -16.20 5.66
N GLN A 27 -5.25 -17.15 6.41
CA GLN A 27 -4.71 -18.51 6.52
C GLN A 27 -4.64 -19.18 5.17
N LYS A 28 -5.70 -19.07 4.35
CA LYS A 28 -5.74 -19.70 3.04
C LYS A 28 -4.75 -19.06 2.06
N LEU A 29 -4.61 -17.74 2.05
CA LEU A 29 -3.62 -17.04 1.25
C LEU A 29 -2.20 -17.48 1.61
N ARG A 30 -1.89 -17.62 2.90
CA ARG A 30 -0.62 -18.18 3.37
C ARG A 30 -0.41 -19.61 2.90
N GLU A 31 -1.39 -20.49 3.13
CA GLU A 31 -1.31 -21.91 2.74
C GLU A 31 -1.05 -22.08 1.24
N LEU A 32 -1.75 -21.29 0.42
CA LEU A 32 -1.65 -21.33 -1.03
C LEU A 32 -0.48 -20.51 -1.58
N ARG A 33 0.22 -19.75 -0.72
CA ARG A 33 1.32 -18.85 -1.09
C ARG A 33 0.89 -17.82 -2.14
N ILE A 34 -0.25 -17.17 -1.90
CA ILE A 34 -0.81 -16.14 -2.76
C ILE A 34 -0.61 -14.78 -2.10
N ALA A 35 0.07 -13.88 -2.79
CA ALA A 35 0.17 -12.47 -2.41
C ALA A 35 -1.10 -11.74 -2.91
N PRO A 36 -2.01 -11.27 -2.04
CA PRO A 36 -3.20 -10.55 -2.47
C PRO A 36 -2.87 -9.15 -3.01
N SER A 37 -3.59 -8.76 -4.06
CA SER A 37 -3.61 -7.40 -4.60
C SER A 37 -4.99 -6.80 -4.49
N PHE A 38 -5.09 -5.54 -4.08
CA PHE A 38 -6.33 -4.82 -3.90
C PHE A 38 -6.45 -3.72 -4.94
N HIS A 39 -7.60 -3.69 -5.60
CA HIS A 39 -7.98 -2.67 -6.57
C HIS A 39 -9.43 -2.30 -6.29
N ASN A 40 -9.64 -1.12 -5.73
CA ASN A 40 -10.98 -0.61 -5.45
C ASN A 40 -10.97 0.92 -5.49
N GLY A 41 -12.06 1.52 -5.98
CA GLY A 41 -12.16 2.95 -6.17
C GLY A 41 -13.14 3.61 -5.21
N ALA A 42 -12.74 4.72 -4.59
CA ALA A 42 -13.64 5.51 -3.73
C ALA A 42 -14.47 6.58 -4.49
N ARG A 43 -14.74 6.39 -5.78
CA ARG A 43 -15.61 7.31 -6.54
C ARG A 43 -17.02 7.21 -5.97
N SER A 44 -17.69 8.35 -5.85
CA SER A 44 -19.03 8.44 -5.26
C SER A 44 -19.12 8.07 -3.77
N ILE A 45 -17.99 7.95 -3.08
CA ILE A 45 -17.92 7.71 -1.64
C ILE A 45 -17.59 9.03 -0.91
N LEU A 46 -18.36 9.36 0.14
CA LEU A 46 -18.14 10.52 1.02
C LEU A 46 -17.96 11.84 0.25
N LEU A 47 -16.77 12.44 0.33
CA LEU A 47 -16.45 13.75 -0.25
C LEU A 47 -16.23 13.72 -1.77
N ARG A 48 -16.40 12.57 -2.44
CA ARG A 48 -16.15 12.38 -3.88
C ARG A 48 -17.46 12.27 -4.69
N ASN A 49 -18.37 13.21 -4.45
CA ASN A 49 -19.76 13.19 -4.93
C ASN A 49 -20.17 14.45 -5.71
N SER A 50 -19.25 15.08 -6.45
CA SER A 50 -19.61 16.18 -7.35
C SER A 50 -20.53 15.68 -8.46
N PRO A 51 -21.74 16.26 -8.63
CA PRO A 51 -22.70 15.79 -9.64
C PRO A 51 -22.29 16.15 -11.08
N SER A 52 -21.28 17.02 -11.25
CA SER A 52 -20.92 17.60 -12.54
C SER A 52 -19.44 17.55 -12.88
N ASN A 53 -18.59 17.00 -12.02
CA ASN A 53 -17.14 17.00 -12.23
C ASN A 53 -16.53 15.62 -11.99
N PHE A 54 -16.20 14.94 -13.09
CA PHE A 54 -15.54 13.63 -13.05
C PHE A 54 -14.18 13.70 -12.36
N CYS A 55 -13.32 14.66 -12.71
CA CYS A 55 -11.96 14.76 -12.16
C CYS A 55 -11.97 14.97 -10.65
N TYR A 56 -12.91 15.76 -10.12
CA TYR A 56 -13.09 15.92 -8.68
C TYR A 56 -13.39 14.58 -7.98
N ASN A 57 -14.22 13.74 -8.61
CA ASN A 57 -14.57 12.43 -8.06
C ASN A 57 -13.42 11.41 -8.26
N HIS A 58 -12.72 11.49 -9.40
CA HIS A 58 -11.72 10.54 -9.86
C HIS A 58 -10.36 10.74 -9.18
N ILE A 59 -9.79 11.94 -9.17
CA ILE A 59 -8.40 12.16 -8.75
C ILE A 59 -8.17 11.69 -7.31
N GLY A 60 -7.28 10.70 -7.12
CA GLY A 60 -6.93 10.12 -5.81
C GLY A 60 -7.97 9.15 -5.22
N HIS A 61 -8.95 8.69 -6.00
CA HIS A 61 -9.99 7.79 -5.48
C HIS A 61 -9.46 6.38 -5.17
N PHE A 62 -8.51 5.86 -5.95
CA PHE A 62 -7.82 4.60 -5.68
C PHE A 62 -6.90 4.70 -4.48
N ALA A 63 -6.13 5.81 -4.38
CA ALA A 63 -5.30 6.11 -3.21
C ALA A 63 -6.12 6.11 -1.92
N SER A 64 -7.29 6.76 -1.92
CA SER A 64 -8.16 6.84 -0.74
C SER A 64 -8.70 5.47 -0.29
N ALA A 65 -9.13 4.61 -1.22
CA ALA A 65 -9.59 3.27 -0.89
C ALA A 65 -8.42 2.36 -0.43
N SER A 66 -7.28 2.47 -1.10
CA SER A 66 -6.06 1.74 -0.77
C SER A 66 -5.53 2.11 0.61
N GLU A 67 -5.55 3.39 0.98
CA GLU A 67 -5.16 3.85 2.31
C GLU A 67 -6.06 3.27 3.41
N ALA A 68 -7.37 3.20 3.17
CA ALA A 68 -8.30 2.59 4.10
C ALA A 68 -8.01 1.08 4.29
N MET A 69 -7.81 0.33 3.19
CA MET A 69 -7.45 -1.09 3.22
C MET A 69 -6.09 -1.31 3.92
N ALA A 70 -5.06 -0.52 3.58
CA ALA A 70 -3.72 -0.65 4.17
C ALA A 70 -3.75 -0.40 5.69
N LYS A 71 -4.48 0.62 6.14
CA LYS A 71 -4.70 0.87 7.58
C LYS A 71 -5.43 -0.29 8.23
N ALA A 72 -6.48 -0.82 7.59
CA ALA A 72 -7.25 -1.91 8.15
C ALA A 72 -6.43 -3.20 8.32
N ILE A 73 -5.58 -3.53 7.35
CA ILE A 73 -4.61 -4.63 7.43
C ILE A 73 -3.57 -4.38 8.53
N PHE A 74 -3.00 -3.17 8.58
CA PHE A 74 -1.96 -2.80 9.55
C PHE A 74 -2.50 -2.79 10.99
N PHE A 75 -3.49 -1.94 11.28
CA PHE A 75 -4.10 -1.83 12.61
C PHE A 75 -4.90 -3.08 13.01
N GLY A 76 -5.39 -3.86 12.04
CA GLY A 76 -5.93 -5.19 12.26
C GLY A 76 -4.89 -6.21 12.74
N GLY A 77 -3.60 -5.87 12.71
CA GLY A 77 -2.48 -6.71 13.11
C GLY A 77 -2.16 -7.83 12.13
N VAL A 78 -2.64 -7.75 10.89
CA VAL A 78 -2.50 -8.83 9.89
C VAL A 78 -1.04 -9.02 9.51
N THR A 79 -0.29 -7.94 9.24
CA THR A 79 1.15 -8.03 8.92
C THR A 79 2.00 -8.59 10.07
N ARG A 80 1.53 -8.44 11.32
CA ARG A 80 2.16 -9.04 12.50
C ARG A 80 1.86 -10.54 12.61
N ARG A 81 0.64 -10.98 12.28
CA ARG A 81 0.21 -12.39 12.34
C ARG A 81 0.70 -13.21 11.14
N TYR A 82 0.81 -12.57 9.97
CA TYR A 82 1.19 -13.15 8.69
C TYR A 82 2.41 -12.44 8.09
N PRO A 83 3.57 -12.47 8.78
CA PRO A 83 4.77 -11.80 8.31
C PRO A 83 5.35 -12.39 7.02
N GLU A 84 4.83 -13.50 6.51
CA GLU A 84 5.21 -14.12 5.23
C GLU A 84 4.34 -13.66 4.04
N LEU A 85 3.25 -12.93 4.29
CA LEU A 85 2.38 -12.41 3.23
C LEU A 85 2.80 -10.99 2.82
N ASN A 86 2.71 -10.75 1.51
CA ASN A 86 2.88 -9.44 0.90
C ASN A 86 1.52 -8.97 0.33
N PHE A 87 1.27 -7.66 0.36
CA PHE A 87 0.00 -7.04 -0.03
C PHE A 87 0.26 -5.91 -1.02
N ALA A 88 -0.43 -5.92 -2.17
CA ALA A 88 -0.31 -4.85 -3.17
C ALA A 88 -1.57 -3.98 -3.23
N PHE A 89 -1.38 -2.69 -3.46
CA PHE A 89 -2.46 -1.70 -3.63
C PHE A 89 -2.29 -1.03 -4.99
N LEU A 90 -3.26 -1.20 -5.89
CA LEU A 90 -3.09 -0.89 -7.32
C LEU A 90 -3.74 0.44 -7.71
N GLU A 91 -3.18 1.10 -8.72
CA GLU A 91 -3.65 2.37 -9.33
C GLU A 91 -3.78 3.56 -8.36
N GLY A 92 -3.18 3.46 -7.17
CA GLY A 92 -3.17 4.53 -6.17
C GLY A 92 -1.92 5.42 -6.21
N GLY A 93 -0.88 5.01 -6.95
CA GLY A 93 0.46 5.57 -6.81
C GLY A 93 1.06 5.31 -5.42
N VAL A 94 2.23 5.89 -5.15
CA VAL A 94 2.97 5.68 -3.88
C VAL A 94 2.95 6.88 -2.93
N GLY A 95 2.54 8.06 -3.40
CA GLY A 95 2.58 9.29 -2.60
C GLY A 95 1.80 9.19 -1.28
N TRP A 96 0.57 8.66 -1.33
CA TRP A 96 -0.24 8.44 -0.12
C TRP A 96 0.40 7.46 0.84
N ALA A 97 1.13 6.46 0.34
CA ALA A 97 1.79 5.45 1.16
C ALA A 97 3.01 6.01 1.89
N CYS A 98 3.78 6.91 1.26
CA CYS A 98 4.85 7.65 1.91
C CYS A 98 4.31 8.49 3.08
N SER A 99 3.20 9.21 2.86
CA SER A 99 2.51 9.98 3.90
C SER A 99 2.00 9.06 5.01
N LEU A 100 1.29 7.99 4.68
CA LEU A 100 0.76 7.04 5.66
C LEU A 100 1.88 6.43 6.52
N TYR A 101 2.99 6.02 5.90
CA TYR A 101 4.13 5.47 6.64
C TYR A 101 4.71 6.47 7.65
N ALA A 102 4.86 7.73 7.24
CA ALA A 102 5.31 8.80 8.14
C ALA A 102 4.30 9.09 9.25
N ASP A 103 3.01 9.10 8.91
CA ASP A 103 1.92 9.33 9.85
C ASP A 103 1.83 8.22 10.88
N LEU A 104 1.93 6.94 10.51
CA LEU A 104 1.93 5.81 11.47
C LEU A 104 3.02 6.00 12.53
N ILE A 105 4.22 6.41 12.13
CA ILE A 105 5.33 6.65 13.07
C ILE A 105 5.03 7.86 13.94
N GLY A 106 4.68 9.00 13.33
CA GLY A 106 4.45 10.24 14.06
C GLY A 106 3.24 10.17 15.02
N HIS A 107 2.22 9.38 14.67
CA HIS A 107 1.08 9.12 15.56
C HIS A 107 1.45 8.17 16.69
N TRP A 108 2.21 7.10 16.42
CA TRP A 108 2.67 6.20 17.48
C TRP A 108 3.55 6.93 18.50
N GLU A 109 4.48 7.78 18.06
CA GLU A 109 5.34 8.57 18.96
C GLU A 109 4.55 9.48 19.91
N LYS A 110 3.37 9.95 19.48
CA LYS A 110 2.51 10.85 20.26
C LYS A 110 1.44 10.11 21.08
N ARG A 111 0.89 9.01 20.56
CA ARG A 111 -0.31 8.35 21.12
C ARG A 111 -0.05 7.05 21.87
N ASN A 112 1.14 6.45 21.74
CA ASN A 112 1.47 5.18 22.42
C ASN A 112 1.56 5.29 23.96
N GLN A 113 1.46 6.50 24.53
CA GLN A 113 1.49 6.73 25.98
C GLN A 113 0.11 7.02 26.59
N GLY A 114 -0.97 6.87 25.82
CA GLY A 114 -2.33 7.25 26.24
C GLY A 114 -2.80 8.54 25.54
N LEU A 115 -4.12 8.71 25.50
CA LEU A 115 -4.80 9.75 24.72
C LEU A 115 -4.48 11.17 25.25
N ASP A 116 -4.07 12.07 24.35
CA ASP A 116 -4.34 13.50 24.52
C ASP A 116 -5.79 13.79 24.07
N ASP A 117 -6.50 14.48 24.97
CA ASP A 117 -7.92 14.72 25.20
C ASP A 117 -8.85 15.25 24.07
N ASN A 118 -8.62 14.95 22.79
CA ASN A 118 -9.52 15.40 21.71
C ASN A 118 -10.84 14.60 21.55
N GLY A 119 -11.43 14.16 22.67
CA GLY A 119 -12.83 13.74 22.76
C GLY A 119 -13.15 12.35 22.19
N ASN A 120 -14.25 11.77 22.71
CA ASN A 120 -15.23 10.78 22.18
C ASN A 120 -15.12 10.11 20.78
N GLY A 121 -14.11 10.36 19.93
CA GLY A 121 -13.90 9.75 18.62
C GLY A 121 -13.50 8.27 18.62
N THR A 122 -13.27 7.68 19.79
CA THR A 122 -12.87 6.27 19.96
C THR A 122 -13.94 5.43 20.65
N GLY A 123 -15.18 5.93 20.71
CA GLY A 123 -16.30 5.21 21.34
C GLY A 123 -16.23 5.16 22.88
N GLY A 124 -15.41 6.01 23.51
CA GLY A 124 -15.35 6.12 24.97
C GLY A 124 -14.35 5.18 25.67
N VAL A 125 -13.32 4.71 24.95
CA VAL A 125 -12.24 3.89 25.52
C VAL A 125 -11.24 4.79 26.26
N GLU A 126 -11.07 4.59 27.58
CA GLU A 126 -10.20 5.41 28.44
C GLU A 126 -8.69 5.14 28.20
N ASP A 127 -8.28 3.87 28.13
CA ASP A 127 -6.88 3.44 27.92
C ASP A 127 -6.71 2.80 26.52
N LEU A 128 -6.91 3.61 25.48
CA LEU A 128 -6.82 3.12 24.10
C LEU A 128 -5.38 3.10 23.60
N ASP A 129 -4.82 1.90 23.45
CA ASP A 129 -3.68 1.67 22.57
C ASP A 129 -4.19 1.32 21.16
N ASP A 130 -4.25 2.32 20.28
CA ASP A 130 -4.67 2.16 18.86
C ASP A 130 -3.82 1.09 18.12
N TYR A 131 -2.62 0.78 18.61
CA TYR A 131 -1.64 -0.11 17.98
C TYR A 131 -1.55 -1.50 18.64
N PHE A 132 -2.40 -1.82 19.61
CA PHE A 132 -2.23 -3.03 20.43
C PHE A 132 -2.16 -4.34 19.61
N ARG A 133 -2.94 -4.43 18.50
CA ARG A 133 -2.92 -5.60 17.60
C ARG A 133 -1.61 -5.73 16.83
N CYS A 134 -0.92 -4.61 16.59
CA CYS A 134 0.41 -4.57 15.97
C CYS A 134 1.51 -4.95 16.96
N LYS A 135 1.28 -4.85 18.27
CA LYS A 135 2.25 -5.16 19.34
C LYS A 135 3.57 -4.39 19.16
N ILE A 136 3.51 -3.09 18.88
CA ILE A 136 4.69 -2.26 18.63
C ILE A 136 5.38 -1.93 19.95
N THR A 137 6.69 -2.17 20.02
CA THR A 137 7.51 -1.89 21.22
C THR A 137 8.52 -0.76 20.99
N ARG A 138 8.82 -0.48 19.73
CA ARG A 138 9.74 0.55 19.25
C ARG A 138 9.30 1.01 17.86
N LYS A 139 9.65 2.23 17.46
CA LYS A 139 9.28 2.80 16.15
C LYS A 139 9.72 1.93 14.96
N GLU A 140 10.84 1.22 15.08
CA GLU A 140 11.36 0.35 14.02
C GLU A 140 10.40 -0.82 13.75
N ASP A 141 9.56 -1.23 14.70
CA ASP A 141 8.59 -2.29 14.46
C ASP A 141 7.53 -1.85 13.42
N ILE A 142 7.21 -0.55 13.32
CA ILE A 142 6.31 -0.03 12.27
C ILE A 142 6.95 -0.23 10.89
N ARG A 143 8.23 0.12 10.76
CA ARG A 143 8.99 -0.13 9.53
C ARG A 143 9.01 -1.62 9.20
N ASP A 144 9.31 -2.47 10.18
CA ASP A 144 9.46 -3.91 9.99
C ASP A 144 8.12 -4.59 9.62
N LEU A 145 6.98 -4.01 10.03
CA LEU A 145 5.63 -4.49 9.70
C LEU A 145 5.03 -3.88 8.41
N PHE A 146 5.50 -2.71 7.98
CA PHE A 146 4.95 -1.97 6.84
C PHE A 146 5.81 -2.16 5.59
N VAL A 147 7.10 -1.82 5.68
CA VAL A 147 7.99 -1.67 4.52
C VAL A 147 8.22 -2.98 3.79
N PRO A 148 8.47 -4.14 4.43
CA PRO A 148 8.65 -5.40 3.70
C PRO A 148 7.36 -5.97 3.10
N ARG A 149 6.19 -5.50 3.55
CA ARG A 149 4.90 -6.19 3.32
C ARG A 149 4.00 -5.47 2.33
N PHE A 150 4.10 -4.15 2.23
CA PHE A 150 3.22 -3.35 1.38
C PHE A 150 3.89 -2.91 0.08
N TYR A 151 3.15 -3.09 -1.01
CA TYR A 151 3.57 -2.80 -2.39
C TYR A 151 2.54 -1.89 -3.05
N PHE A 152 2.99 -0.93 -3.85
CA PHE A 152 2.16 0.15 -4.35
C PHE A 152 2.27 0.21 -5.87
N GLY A 153 1.18 -0.10 -6.57
CA GLY A 153 1.08 -0.03 -8.02
C GLY A 153 1.09 1.42 -8.48
N CYS A 154 2.01 1.75 -9.36
CA CYS A 154 2.17 3.10 -9.87
C CYS A 154 2.24 3.12 -11.40
N GLU A 155 1.54 4.09 -11.96
CA GLU A 155 1.56 4.43 -13.38
C GLU A 155 2.95 4.92 -13.81
N ALA A 156 3.20 4.85 -15.12
CA ALA A 156 4.53 5.04 -15.70
C ALA A 156 5.07 6.47 -15.50
N ASP A 157 4.27 7.46 -15.83
CA ASP A 157 4.64 8.87 -15.98
C ASP A 157 4.55 9.67 -14.67
N ASP A 158 4.15 9.05 -13.55
CA ASP A 158 3.98 9.75 -12.28
C ASP A 158 5.35 10.10 -11.63
N PRO A 159 5.75 11.40 -11.57
CA PRO A 159 7.00 11.81 -10.92
C PRO A 159 7.00 11.54 -9.40
N ILE A 160 5.84 11.36 -8.78
CA ILE A 160 5.71 11.03 -7.35
C ILE A 160 6.25 9.62 -7.05
N ASN A 161 6.41 8.76 -8.06
CA ASN A 161 7.08 7.46 -7.92
C ASN A 161 8.47 7.58 -7.26
N ALA A 162 9.18 8.68 -7.51
CA ALA A 162 10.48 8.97 -6.92
C ALA A 162 10.43 9.13 -5.39
N TRP A 163 9.28 9.47 -4.80
CA TRP A 163 9.14 9.63 -3.36
C TRP A 163 9.35 8.31 -2.61
N ALA A 164 9.00 7.18 -3.22
CA ALA A 164 9.24 5.86 -2.64
C ALA A 164 10.73 5.62 -2.34
N PHE A 165 11.63 6.22 -3.12
CA PHE A 165 13.08 6.01 -3.06
C PHE A 165 13.82 7.12 -2.31
N ASN A 166 13.13 8.20 -1.92
CA ASN A 166 13.72 9.35 -1.27
C ASN A 166 14.03 9.10 0.22
N ARG A 167 15.22 8.56 0.48
CA ARG A 167 15.72 8.26 1.85
C ARG A 167 15.84 9.48 2.77
N LYS A 168 15.86 10.70 2.23
CA LYS A 168 15.92 11.92 3.06
C LYS A 168 14.54 12.29 3.58
N ALA A 169 13.48 12.01 2.82
CA ALA A 169 12.11 12.33 3.17
C ALA A 169 11.46 11.21 4.01
N ASN A 170 11.68 9.95 3.63
CA ASN A 170 11.03 8.82 4.29
C ASN A 170 11.67 8.51 5.66
N PRO A 171 10.88 8.41 6.75
CA PRO A 171 11.39 8.11 8.08
C PRO A 171 12.27 6.85 8.13
N MET A 172 13.31 6.91 8.96
CA MET A 172 14.34 5.86 9.07
C MET A 172 15.08 5.56 7.76
N GLY A 173 15.04 6.48 6.77
CA GLY A 173 15.66 6.29 5.48
C GLY A 173 15.04 5.17 4.65
N ALA A 174 13.78 4.84 4.92
CA ALA A 174 13.07 3.74 4.27
C ALA A 174 12.91 3.97 2.76
N ARG A 175 12.94 2.87 2.02
CA ARG A 175 12.50 2.83 0.61
C ARG A 175 11.21 2.02 0.57
N LEU A 176 10.15 2.57 0.00
CA LEU A 176 8.88 1.87 -0.15
C LEU A 176 8.85 1.07 -1.46
N ASN A 177 8.01 0.03 -1.51
CA ASN A 177 7.96 -0.87 -2.66
C ASN A 177 7.00 -0.36 -3.73
N ALA A 178 7.36 0.73 -4.40
CA ALA A 178 6.69 1.11 -5.64
C ALA A 178 6.93 0.02 -6.70
N ILE A 179 5.86 -0.43 -7.35
CA ILE A 179 5.90 -1.39 -8.47
C ILE A 179 5.31 -0.71 -9.69
N PHE A 180 6.00 -0.84 -10.81
CA PHE A 180 5.47 -0.41 -12.10
C PHE A 180 4.17 -1.18 -12.41
N SER A 181 3.12 -0.44 -12.76
CA SER A 181 1.83 -0.94 -13.19
C SER A 181 1.38 -0.10 -14.37
N SER A 182 1.27 -0.73 -15.55
CA SER A 182 1.10 0.02 -16.80
C SER A 182 -0.30 0.54 -17.03
N ASP A 183 -1.32 -0.02 -16.37
CA ASP A 183 -2.75 0.26 -16.56
C ASP A 183 -3.24 0.34 -18.04
N ILE A 184 -2.69 -0.52 -18.89
CA ILE A 184 -2.94 -0.47 -20.34
C ILE A 184 -4.42 -0.74 -20.62
N GLY A 185 -5.03 0.17 -21.39
CA GLY A 185 -6.43 0.12 -21.78
C GLY A 185 -7.32 1.11 -21.02
N HIS A 186 -6.77 1.83 -20.05
CA HIS A 186 -7.45 2.91 -19.33
C HIS A 186 -7.12 4.31 -19.91
N MET A 187 -7.74 5.33 -19.31
CA MET A 187 -7.78 6.71 -19.85
C MET A 187 -6.45 7.47 -19.72
N ASP A 188 -5.63 7.04 -18.77
CA ASP A 188 -4.28 7.47 -18.44
C ASP A 188 -3.22 6.91 -19.41
N VAL A 189 -3.56 5.89 -20.21
CA VAL A 189 -2.68 5.31 -21.23
C VAL A 189 -3.26 5.53 -22.64
N PRO A 190 -3.12 6.73 -23.22
CA PRO A 190 -3.64 7.02 -24.55
C PRO A 190 -2.87 6.30 -25.67
N ASP A 191 -1.58 6.02 -25.44
CA ASP A 191 -0.73 5.26 -26.36
C ASP A 191 0.10 4.20 -25.61
N MET A 192 -0.17 2.92 -25.91
CA MET A 192 0.53 1.80 -25.26
C MET A 192 2.02 1.71 -25.65
N THR A 193 2.48 2.40 -26.70
CA THR A 193 3.90 2.38 -27.08
C THR A 193 4.76 3.27 -26.19
N GLU A 194 4.15 4.24 -25.50
CA GLU A 194 4.88 5.25 -24.71
C GLU A 194 5.05 4.88 -23.24
N VAL A 195 4.32 3.88 -22.73
CA VAL A 195 4.35 3.50 -21.30
C VAL A 195 5.77 3.23 -20.77
N LEU A 196 6.60 2.49 -21.51
CA LEU A 196 7.96 2.20 -21.07
C LEU A 196 8.91 3.40 -21.25
N PRO A 197 8.89 4.13 -22.39
CA PRO A 197 9.57 5.42 -22.52
C PRO A 197 9.26 6.39 -21.38
N GLU A 198 7.97 6.64 -21.09
CA GLU A 198 7.49 7.55 -20.05
C GLU A 198 8.01 7.16 -18.66
N ALA A 199 7.99 5.87 -18.33
CA ALA A 199 8.57 5.39 -17.08
C ALA A 199 10.07 5.70 -16.97
N TYR A 200 10.81 5.60 -18.08
CA TYR A 200 12.25 5.87 -18.12
C TYR A 200 12.59 7.36 -18.00
N GLU A 201 11.66 8.26 -18.34
CA GLU A 201 11.84 9.70 -18.16
C GLU A 201 12.13 10.08 -16.69
N LEU A 202 11.68 9.28 -15.72
CA LEU A 202 12.03 9.48 -14.30
C LEU A 202 13.56 9.42 -14.08
N VAL A 203 14.27 8.61 -14.86
CA VAL A 203 15.74 8.55 -14.84
C VAL A 203 16.33 9.71 -15.62
N GLU A 204 15.82 10.00 -16.83
CA GLU A 204 16.33 11.07 -17.69
C GLU A 204 16.20 12.46 -17.04
N HIS A 205 15.12 12.67 -16.29
CA HIS A 205 14.87 13.88 -15.50
C HIS A 205 15.61 13.89 -14.15
N GLY A 206 16.35 12.84 -13.82
CA GLY A 206 17.16 12.75 -12.60
C GLY A 206 16.35 12.57 -11.32
N LEU A 207 15.10 12.10 -11.41
CA LEU A 207 14.24 11.80 -10.27
C LEU A 207 14.58 10.43 -9.66
N LEU A 208 14.95 9.46 -10.50
CA LEU A 208 15.41 8.14 -10.10
C LEU A 208 16.85 7.90 -10.56
N SER A 209 17.60 7.12 -9.77
CA SER A 209 18.82 6.48 -10.26
C SER A 209 18.49 5.20 -11.07
N ASP A 210 19.43 4.69 -11.85
CA ASP A 210 19.29 3.39 -12.54
C ASP A 210 18.96 2.25 -11.56
N ASP A 211 19.54 2.29 -10.36
CA ASP A 211 19.27 1.32 -9.30
C ASP A 211 17.85 1.45 -8.74
N ASP A 212 17.33 2.67 -8.60
CA ASP A 212 15.94 2.89 -8.17
C ASP A 212 14.96 2.45 -9.26
N PHE A 213 15.26 2.77 -10.52
CA PHE A 213 14.46 2.35 -11.66
C PHE A 213 14.41 0.83 -11.81
N ARG A 214 15.54 0.13 -11.61
CA ARG A 214 15.58 -1.34 -11.56
C ARG A 214 14.68 -1.90 -10.45
N GLU A 215 14.63 -1.24 -9.31
CA GLU A 215 13.80 -1.67 -8.18
C GLU A 215 12.31 -1.46 -8.50
N PHE A 216 11.96 -0.31 -9.08
CA PHE A 216 10.61 0.04 -9.53
C PHE A 216 10.07 -0.89 -10.63
N MET A 217 10.85 -1.09 -11.69
CA MET A 217 10.42 -1.82 -12.89
C MET A 217 10.46 -3.35 -12.75
N PHE A 218 11.27 -3.87 -11.82
CA PHE A 218 11.52 -5.31 -11.78
C PHE A 218 11.62 -5.87 -10.36
N ALA A 219 12.57 -5.37 -9.55
CA ALA A 219 12.93 -6.09 -8.33
C ALA A 219 11.80 -6.11 -7.28
N ASN A 220 11.04 -5.03 -7.14
CA ASN A 220 9.91 -4.97 -6.21
C ASN A 220 8.79 -5.93 -6.65
N ALA A 221 8.47 -5.99 -7.94
CA ALA A 221 7.49 -6.95 -8.47
C ALA A 221 7.94 -8.41 -8.25
N VAL A 222 9.23 -8.69 -8.42
CA VAL A 222 9.79 -10.02 -8.11
C VAL A 222 9.67 -10.36 -6.63
N ARG A 223 9.98 -9.43 -5.72
CA ARG A 223 9.85 -9.68 -4.27
C ARG A 223 8.40 -9.88 -3.84
N PHE A 224 7.48 -9.07 -4.39
CA PHE A 224 6.05 -9.17 -4.09
C PHE A 224 5.55 -10.61 -4.26
N TRP A 225 5.79 -11.22 -5.42
CA TRP A 225 5.35 -12.58 -5.72
C TRP A 225 6.29 -13.66 -5.17
N GLY A 226 7.60 -13.47 -5.34
CA GLY A 226 8.62 -14.49 -5.11
C GLY A 226 8.97 -14.74 -3.64
N GLU A 227 8.80 -13.75 -2.76
CA GLU A 227 8.98 -13.97 -1.32
C GLU A 227 7.84 -14.79 -0.72
N VAL A 228 6.62 -14.65 -1.24
CA VAL A 228 5.46 -15.43 -0.82
C VAL A 228 5.51 -16.83 -1.44
N ASN A 229 5.85 -16.92 -2.74
CA ASN A 229 6.00 -18.18 -3.47
C ASN A 229 7.35 -18.24 -4.20
N PRO A 230 8.36 -18.94 -3.65
CA PRO A 230 9.68 -19.07 -4.27
C PRO A 230 9.69 -19.71 -5.67
N ASP A 231 8.66 -20.49 -6.00
CA ASP A 231 8.53 -21.13 -7.31
C ASP A 231 7.77 -20.26 -8.34
N PHE A 232 7.31 -19.06 -7.98
CA PHE A 232 6.43 -18.23 -8.83
C PHE A 232 7.00 -17.97 -10.23
N PHE A 233 8.31 -17.71 -10.33
CA PHE A 233 8.99 -17.41 -11.60
C PHE A 233 9.62 -18.63 -12.27
N LYS A 234 9.44 -19.84 -11.72
CA LYS A 234 10.04 -21.06 -12.25
C LYS A 234 9.49 -21.39 -13.65
N GLY A 235 10.38 -21.73 -14.57
CA GLY A 235 10.08 -22.00 -15.97
C GLY A 235 9.79 -20.76 -16.82
N THR A 236 9.90 -19.56 -16.24
CA THR A 236 9.75 -18.29 -17.00
C THR A 236 11.09 -17.84 -17.59
N VAL A 237 11.05 -16.97 -18.60
CA VAL A 237 12.26 -16.38 -19.21
C VAL A 237 13.07 -15.51 -18.25
N VAL A 238 12.49 -15.11 -17.12
CA VAL A 238 13.13 -14.28 -16.08
C VAL A 238 13.51 -15.09 -14.83
N GLU A 239 13.38 -16.42 -14.83
CA GLU A 239 13.62 -17.27 -13.65
C GLU A 239 14.97 -16.98 -12.99
N LYS A 240 16.04 -16.92 -13.79
CA LYS A 240 17.40 -16.67 -13.29
C LYS A 240 17.50 -15.28 -12.63
N GLN A 241 17.00 -14.24 -13.28
CA GLN A 241 17.05 -12.86 -12.80
C GLN A 241 16.18 -12.69 -11.54
N ALA A 242 15.04 -13.37 -11.49
CA ALA A 242 14.18 -13.37 -10.30
C ALA A 242 14.88 -14.07 -9.13
N ALA A 243 15.50 -15.23 -9.35
CA ALA A 243 16.29 -15.93 -8.32
C ALA A 243 17.45 -15.07 -7.80
N GLU A 244 18.13 -14.31 -8.68
CA GLU A 244 19.18 -13.37 -8.28
C GLU A 244 18.67 -12.21 -7.41
N VAL A 245 17.42 -11.75 -7.61
CA VAL A 245 16.79 -10.74 -6.75
C VAL A 245 16.47 -11.34 -5.38
N LEU A 246 15.86 -12.53 -5.35
CA LEU A 246 15.41 -13.19 -4.12
C LEU A 246 16.57 -13.72 -3.25
N ALA A 247 17.73 -13.99 -3.85
CA ALA A 247 18.93 -14.41 -3.13
C ALA A 247 19.62 -13.24 -2.38
N ARG A 248 19.29 -11.98 -2.71
CA ARG A 248 19.86 -10.81 -2.02
C ARG A 248 19.11 -10.59 -0.70
N PRO A 249 19.81 -10.22 0.39
CA PRO A 249 19.14 -9.83 1.63
C PRO A 249 18.12 -8.70 1.37
N THR A 250 16.92 -8.82 1.94
CA THR A 250 15.92 -7.75 1.97
C THR A 250 16.49 -6.52 2.69
N ARG A 251 16.25 -5.32 2.12
CA ARG A 251 16.85 -4.06 2.58
C ARG A 251 16.25 -3.56 3.90
#